data_AF-A0A820JAE5-F1
#
_entry.id   AF-A0A820JAE5-F1
#
_cell.length_a   1.000
_cell.length_b   1.000
_cell.length_c   1.000
_cell.angle_alpha   90.00
_cell.angle_beta   90.00
_cell.angle_gamma   90.00
#
_symmetry.space_group_name_H-M   'P 1'
#
loop_
_entity.id
_entity.type
_entity.pdbx_description
1 polymer ?
#
loop_
_entity_poly.entity_id
_entity_poly.type
_entity_poly.pdbx_seq_one_letter_code
_entity_poly.pdbx_strand_id
1 'polypeptide(L)'
;MDVSNEDTHPEPLVSEEKCPARNCCWKPMNQFRKSRSTNASLAIAVPCCHYPHDFPTYQVASNESTVFGQRLTIVQQQSTYMPNEILNLTFDFFMKKRSDFVYK
;
A
#
# COMPACT_ATOMS: atom_id res chain seq x y z
N MET A 1 14.12 -8.20 -6.77
CA MET A 1 13.64 -8.21 -5.37
C MET A 1 13.16 -6.81 -5.11
N ASP A 2 11.92 -6.55 -5.52
CA ASP A 2 11.32 -5.22 -5.57
C ASP A 2 11.00 -4.74 -4.17
N VAL A 3 11.56 -3.59 -3.80
CA VAL A 3 11.20 -2.85 -2.59
C VAL A 3 10.18 -1.80 -3.03
N SER A 4 8.90 -2.14 -2.97
CA SER A 4 7.80 -1.18 -3.07
C SER A 4 7.75 -0.40 -1.76
N ASN A 5 8.29 0.81 -1.78
CA ASN A 5 8.25 1.74 -0.65
C ASN A 5 6.98 2.58 -0.80
N GLU A 6 5.84 2.02 -0.35
CA GLU A 6 4.55 2.70 -0.38
C GLU A 6 4.57 3.89 0.60
N ASP A 7 4.46 5.09 0.06
CA ASP A 7 4.49 6.37 0.77
C ASP A 7 3.25 6.50 1.68
N THR A 8 3.47 6.40 2.99
CA THR A 8 2.40 6.52 3.97
C THR A 8 2.16 8.00 4.21
N HIS A 9 1.00 8.53 3.78
CA HIS A 9 0.38 9.80 4.17
C HIS A 9 1.32 10.87 4.79
N PRO A 10 1.51 12.04 4.16
CA PRO A 10 2.33 13.11 4.71
C PRO A 10 1.60 13.79 5.88
N GLU A 11 1.41 13.07 6.99
CA GLU A 11 1.10 13.69 8.26
C GLU A 11 2.39 14.29 8.81
N PRO A 12 2.38 15.58 9.19
CA PRO A 12 3.58 16.26 9.60
C PRO A 12 4.17 15.58 10.83
N LEU A 13 5.38 15.04 10.66
CA LEU A 13 6.31 14.64 11.72
C LEU A 13 5.65 13.77 12.80
N VAL A 14 5.28 12.53 12.43
CA VAL A 14 5.05 11.47 13.42
C VAL A 14 6.31 11.40 14.31
N SER A 15 6.13 11.43 15.63
CA SER A 15 7.26 11.38 16.58
C SER A 15 7.77 9.95 16.78
N GLU A 16 8.96 9.81 17.36
CA GLU A 16 9.57 8.52 17.71
C GLU A 16 8.68 7.67 18.61
N GLU A 17 7.84 8.30 19.43
CA GLU A 17 6.90 7.60 20.32
C GLU A 17 5.61 7.22 19.61
N LYS A 18 5.13 8.07 18.69
CA LYS A 18 3.86 7.85 17.97
C LYS A 18 3.98 6.77 16.90
N CYS A 19 5.14 6.61 16.27
CA CYS A 19 5.31 5.64 15.20
C CYS A 19 5.20 4.18 15.68
N PRO A 20 5.92 3.73 16.73
CA PRO A 20 5.77 2.38 17.27
C PRO A 20 4.40 2.13 17.89
N ALA A 21 3.76 3.17 18.46
CA ALA A 21 2.38 3.07 18.97
C ALA A 21 1.34 2.76 17.87
N ARG A 22 1.70 3.02 16.60
CA ARG A 22 0.91 2.67 15.41
C ARG A 22 1.26 1.28 14.85
N ASN A 23 2.09 0.50 15.55
CA ASN A 23 2.70 -0.73 15.06
C ASN A 23 3.55 -0.52 13.78
N CYS A 24 4.14 0.67 13.64
CA CYS A 24 5.03 1.03 12.55
C CYS A 24 6.50 1.04 12.99
N CYS A 25 7.43 1.00 12.03
CA CYS A 25 8.87 1.04 12.27
C CYS A 25 9.39 2.48 12.26
N TRP A 26 10.09 2.89 13.32
CA TRP A 26 10.80 4.16 13.39
C TRP A 26 12.26 4.02 12.96
N LYS A 27 12.73 4.90 12.08
CA LYS A 27 14.13 5.04 11.68
C LYS A 27 14.55 6.50 11.76
N PRO A 28 15.51 6.85 12.63
CA PRO A 28 15.92 8.23 12.81
C PRO A 28 16.71 8.74 11.59
N MET A 29 16.52 10.02 11.26
CA MET A 29 17.05 10.64 10.04
C MET A 29 18.59 10.59 9.92
N ASN A 30 19.29 10.51 11.06
CA ASN A 30 20.74 10.41 11.14
C ASN A 30 21.29 9.06 10.61
N GLN A 31 20.47 8.01 10.53
CA GLN A 31 20.85 6.71 9.96
C GLN A 31 20.82 6.74 8.43
N PHE A 32 19.95 7.54 7.81
CA PHE A 32 19.90 7.68 6.35
C PHE A 32 21.14 8.43 5.78
N ARG A 33 21.78 9.29 6.59
CA ARG A 33 22.99 10.05 6.19
C ARG A 33 24.25 9.20 6.04
N LYS A 34 24.25 7.94 6.50
CA LYS A 34 25.38 7.00 6.37
C LYS A 34 25.39 6.25 5.03
N SER A 35 24.27 6.24 4.29
CA SER A 35 24.19 5.69 2.93
C SER A 35 24.50 6.77 1.88
N ARG A 36 25.71 7.34 1.92
CA ARG A 36 26.21 8.23 0.87
C ARG A 36 26.69 7.40 -0.33
N SER A 37 25.74 6.91 -1.12
CA SER A 37 26.00 6.60 -2.52
C SER A 37 26.26 7.93 -3.25
N THR A 38 27.33 8.02 -4.02
CA THR A 38 27.92 9.23 -4.60
C THR A 38 27.12 9.89 -5.72
N ASN A 39 25.81 9.62 -5.85
CA ASN A 39 24.95 10.23 -6.87
C ASN A 39 23.82 11.02 -6.19
N ALA A 40 24.06 12.30 -5.98
CA ALA A 40 23.26 13.24 -5.19
C ALA A 40 21.89 13.64 -5.80
N SER A 41 21.27 12.80 -6.63
CA SER A 41 20.08 13.18 -7.40
C SER A 41 18.90 12.21 -7.30
N LEU A 42 18.97 11.13 -6.51
CA LEU A 42 17.87 10.16 -6.41
C LEU A 42 17.74 9.44 -5.06
N ALA A 43 18.15 10.08 -3.96
CA ALA A 43 17.84 9.56 -2.62
C ALA A 43 16.40 9.96 -2.27
N ILE A 44 15.42 9.16 -2.69
CA ILE A 44 14.05 9.24 -2.16
C ILE A 44 14.18 9.16 -0.64
N ALA A 45 13.82 10.24 0.06
CA ALA A 45 13.92 10.31 1.51
C ALA A 45 13.01 9.25 2.10
N VAL A 46 13.58 8.16 2.62
CA VAL A 46 12.82 7.16 3.35
C VAL A 46 12.14 7.85 4.53
N PRO A 47 10.81 7.71 4.70
CA PRO A 47 10.12 8.35 5.80
C PRO A 47 10.65 7.80 7.14
N CYS A 48 10.77 8.68 8.15
CA CYS A 48 11.23 8.28 9.47
C CYS A 48 10.30 7.24 10.13
N CYS A 49 9.03 7.19 9.71
CA CYS A 49 8.07 6.17 10.12
C CYS A 49 7.61 5.40 8.88
N HIS A 50 7.75 4.07 8.88
CA HIS A 50 7.35 3.23 7.74
C HIS A 50 6.59 1.99 8.21
N TYR A 51 5.75 1.42 7.34
CA TYR A 51 5.09 0.15 7.63
C TYR A 51 6.10 -0.99 7.72
N PRO A 52 5.93 -1.93 8.68
CA PRO A 52 6.69 -3.18 8.67
C PRO A 52 6.20 -4.09 7.53
N HIS A 53 6.97 -5.13 7.21
CA HIS A 53 6.63 -6.07 6.14
C HIS A 53 5.35 -6.87 6.44
N ASP A 54 5.03 -7.09 7.71
CA ASP A 54 3.85 -7.80 8.19
C ASP A 54 2.70 -6.84 8.58
N PHE A 55 2.74 -5.58 8.13
CA PHE A 55 1.65 -4.65 8.39
C PHE A 55 0.34 -5.21 7.81
N PRO A 56 -0.79 -5.10 8.53
CA PRO A 56 -2.06 -5.68 8.07
C PRO A 56 -2.47 -5.16 6.69
N THR A 57 -2.68 -6.08 5.75
CA THR A 57 -3.20 -5.77 4.41
C THR A 57 -4.50 -6.52 4.13
N TYR A 58 -5.24 -6.05 3.13
CA TYR A 58 -6.38 -6.79 2.59
C TYR A 58 -5.92 -8.10 1.96
N GLN A 59 -6.73 -9.13 2.13
CA GLN A 59 -6.55 -10.44 1.52
C GLN A 59 -7.78 -10.79 0.71
N VAL A 60 -7.59 -11.56 -0.38
CA VAL A 60 -8.71 -12.03 -1.20
C VAL A 60 -9.48 -13.11 -0.43
N ALA A 61 -10.73 -12.81 -0.05
CA ALA A 61 -11.64 -13.75 0.58
C ALA A 61 -12.40 -14.60 -0.44
N SER A 62 -12.79 -14.00 -1.58
CA SER A 62 -13.44 -14.73 -2.66
C SER A 62 -13.09 -14.14 -4.03
N ASN A 63 -13.20 -14.98 -5.06
CA ASN A 63 -13.12 -14.60 -6.46
C ASN A 63 -14.23 -15.32 -7.23
N GLU A 64 -15.18 -14.55 -7.76
CA GLU A 64 -16.32 -15.04 -8.52
C GLU A 64 -16.27 -14.53 -9.95
N SER A 65 -16.45 -15.42 -10.93
CA SER A 65 -16.65 -15.01 -12.32
C SER A 65 -18.05 -14.45 -12.51
N THR A 66 -18.16 -13.28 -13.15
CA THR A 66 -19.44 -12.64 -13.49
C THR A 66 -19.63 -12.61 -15.00
N VAL A 67 -20.84 -12.30 -15.46
CA VAL A 67 -21.16 -12.16 -16.89
C VAL A 67 -20.26 -11.14 -17.59
N PHE A 68 -19.77 -10.13 -16.86
CA PHE A 68 -19.00 -9.02 -17.40
C PHE A 68 -17.54 -8.97 -16.93
N GLY A 69 -17.09 -9.94 -16.13
CA GLY A 69 -15.72 -10.00 -15.65
C GLY A 69 -15.56 -10.81 -14.36
N GLN A 70 -14.97 -10.21 -13.32
CA GLN A 70 -14.70 -10.88 -12.04
C GLN A 70 -15.13 -9.99 -10.87
N ARG A 71 -15.59 -10.62 -9.80
CA ARG A 71 -15.88 -9.99 -8.52
C ARG A 71 -14.96 -10.56 -7.46
N LEU A 72 -14.17 -9.71 -6.83
CA LEU A 72 -13.36 -10.07 -5.67
C LEU A 72 -14.01 -9.52 -4.40
N THR A 73 -14.12 -10.34 -3.38
CA THR A 73 -14.28 -9.83 -2.01
C THR A 73 -12.91 -9.82 -1.36
N ILE A 74 -12.45 -8.66 -0.91
CA ILE A 74 -11.20 -8.51 -0.17
C ILE A 74 -11.50 -8.06 1.25
N VAL A 75 -10.82 -8.68 2.21
CA VAL A 75 -11.06 -8.45 3.64
C VAL A 75 -9.76 -8.16 4.36
N GLN A 76 -9.79 -7.20 5.27
CA GLN A 76 -8.69 -6.91 6.18
C GLN A 76 -9.03 -7.52 7.54
N GLN A 77 -8.30 -8.56 7.93
CA GLN A 77 -8.60 -9.35 9.14
C GLN A 77 -8.23 -8.61 10.43
N GLN A 78 -7.27 -7.70 10.37
CA GLN A 78 -6.77 -6.94 11.51
C GLN A 78 -6.89 -5.44 11.25
N SER A 79 -7.62 -4.74 12.13
CA SER A 79 -7.72 -3.28 12.13
C SER A 79 -6.38 -2.63 12.46
N THR A 80 -6.11 -1.48 11.86
CA THR A 80 -4.92 -0.65 12.09
C THR A 80 -5.26 0.57 12.94
N TYR A 81 -4.34 1.53 13.03
CA TYR A 81 -4.55 2.79 13.73
C TYR A 81 -5.38 3.81 12.93
N MET A 82 -5.73 3.49 11.68
CA MET A 82 -6.41 4.43 10.79
C MET A 82 -7.87 4.64 11.24
N PRO A 83 -8.39 5.87 11.24
CA PRO A 83 -9.78 6.11 11.56
C PRO A 83 -10.69 5.62 10.42
N ASN A 84 -11.86 5.08 10.78
CA ASN A 84 -12.92 4.68 9.84
C ASN A 84 -12.51 3.61 8.82
N GLU A 85 -11.82 2.56 9.26
CA GLU A 85 -11.41 1.46 8.38
C GLU A 85 -12.60 0.71 7.77
N ILE A 86 -12.50 0.41 6.47
CA ILE A 86 -13.51 -0.34 5.73
C ILE A 86 -13.01 -1.77 5.55
N LEU A 87 -13.25 -2.62 6.54
CA LEU A 87 -12.64 -3.97 6.60
C LEU A 87 -13.08 -4.93 5.48
N ASN A 88 -14.21 -4.67 4.82
CA ASN A 88 -14.75 -5.52 3.76
C ASN A 88 -15.00 -4.68 2.52
N LEU A 89 -14.36 -5.06 1.42
CA LEU A 89 -14.51 -4.38 0.14
C LEU A 89 -14.90 -5.40 -0.93
N THR A 90 -15.77 -4.96 -1.84
CA THR A 90 -16.11 -5.70 -3.04
C THR A 90 -15.51 -4.96 -4.23
N PHE A 91 -14.65 -5.64 -4.99
CA PHE A 91 -14.02 -5.10 -6.18
C PHE A 91 -14.57 -5.81 -7.41
N ASP A 92 -15.22 -5.07 -8.31
CA ASP A 92 -15.74 -5.58 -9.57
C ASP A 92 -14.81 -5.17 -10.73
N PHE A 93 -14.15 -6.16 -11.34
CA PHE A 93 -13.41 -6.00 -12.61
C PHE A 93 -14.37 -6.22 -13.78
N PHE A 94 -14.53 -5.21 -14.63
CA PHE A 94 -15.29 -5.32 -15.87
C PHE A 94 -14.35 -5.48 -17.06
N MET A 95 -14.42 -6.62 -17.75
CA MET A 95 -13.67 -6.86 -18.98
C MET A 95 -14.51 -6.47 -20.18
N LYS A 96 -14.24 -5.30 -20.76
CA LYS A 96 -14.86 -4.92 -22.02
C LYS A 96 -14.15 -5.65 -23.16
N LYS A 97 -14.88 -6.49 -23.91
CA LYS A 97 -14.37 -7.02 -25.18
C LYS A 97 -14.24 -5.86 -26.17
N ARG A 98 -13.09 -5.75 -26.84
CA ARG A 98 -12.91 -4.82 -27.96
C ARG A 98 -13.67 -5.39 -29.15
N SER A 99 -14.78 -4.74 -29.53
CA SER A 99 -15.53 -5.09 -30.73
C SER A 99 -14.89 -4.43 -31.95
N ASP A 100 -13.86 -5.06 -32.52
CA ASP A 100 -13.33 -4.67 -33.85
C ASP A 100 -13.87 -5.63 -34.91
N PHE A 101 -15.16 -5.53 -35.24
CA PHE A 101 -15.69 -6.07 -36.51
C PHE A 101 -16.86 -5.21 -37.00
N VAL A 102 -16.55 -4.27 -37.88
CA VAL A 102 -17.48 -3.85 -38.93
C VAL A 102 -16.77 -4.09 -40.25
N TYR A 103 -17.11 -5.21 -40.89
CA TYR A 103 -16.91 -5.35 -42.33
C TYR A 103 -17.93 -4.44 -43.02
N LYS A 104 -17.45 -3.47 -43.80
CA LYS A 104 -18.17 -2.87 -44.91
C LYS A 104 -17.19 -2.65 -46.05
#